data_AF-A0AAV2SE95-F1
#
_entry.id   AF-A0AAV2SE95-F1
#
_cell.length_a   1.000
_cell.length_b   1.000
_cell.length_c   1.000
_cell.angle_alpha   90.00
_cell.angle_beta   90.00
_cell.angle_gamma   90.00
#
_symmetry.space_group_name_H-M   'P 1'
#
loop_
_entity.id
_entity.type
_entity.pdbx_description
1 polymer ?
#
loop_
_entity_poly.entity_id
_entity_poly.type
_entity_poly.pdbx_seq_one_letter_code
_entity_poly.pdbx_strand_id
1 'polypeptide(L)'
;KNAFFKVFAPASAPVGLWRLEVKCQLHPQHKDYSDFTFFEPTDLYMLFNPWCKDDSVYMENVADLEEYVMNENGKIYMDTYKQPRGRPWVFGQFDDVVLHVSAYILELASLSDTMRSNPVHVVRAIAAAINDKSNGGIMEDKWDGGYRISNAPGNWTGSVRIFEEYVSNGYQPVKYGQCWVFSALVTSVCRSLGIPCRSVTNFMSAHDSSSSSSSLVIDNFYNKDGKKLPGGPDGINTDSMWSFHVWNDVWMARSDLPKGYGGWQAIDATLQHQPNSELECGPASVEAIRCGDIGMDYDVPQLFSKVNMDVRYWAEDKNADSGFARINVTPTQAGRCVLTKLPGKDDDTGNLDKEDITSQYKTQNSKVLNHIIKQGGGLGSTQESCDFKSAVKEDVLFTVHKPQQTQIGQPLQIKVVAINQSNSVRTVKVNLSTCSVFYTGVQHSVIKKSEAKLVLAPHQHQNMTVTVQYNEYWKQLVEGCFINMHVVSHVQETKQMYAEEEAFVIEKPRLHIKNHGEYKVGKQCAVTISFINPLDTALTNCHLSIDGVGLLRPTTLHFDKDVDAFGQFSYTLQFSPRIHGSRKIVASFSSHELFDINSVISLHVNK
;
A
#
# COMPACT_ATOMS: atom_id res chain seq x y z
N LYS A 1 -23.00 -53.03 -7.02
CA LYS A 1 -22.06 -53.02 -5.88
C LYS A 1 -21.35 -51.67 -5.91
N ASN A 2 -21.25 -50.97 -4.78
CA ASN A 2 -20.53 -49.69 -4.72
C ASN A 2 -19.08 -49.97 -4.33
N ALA A 3 -18.14 -49.28 -4.97
CA ALA A 3 -16.73 -49.28 -4.59
C ALA A 3 -16.37 -47.89 -4.06
N PHE A 4 -15.60 -47.86 -2.98
CA PHE A 4 -15.12 -46.63 -2.37
C PHE A 4 -13.61 -46.58 -2.49
N PHE A 5 -13.09 -45.44 -2.96
CA PHE A 5 -11.67 -45.22 -3.16
C PHE A 5 -11.20 -44.10 -2.23
N LYS A 6 -10.00 -44.25 -1.67
CA LYS A 6 -9.27 -43.16 -1.00
C LYS A 6 -8.14 -42.75 -1.93
N VAL A 7 -8.23 -41.54 -2.48
CA VAL A 7 -7.25 -40.99 -3.41
C VAL A 7 -6.35 -40.02 -2.65
N PHE A 8 -5.05 -40.08 -2.92
CA PHE A 8 -4.06 -39.17 -2.36
C PHE A 8 -3.38 -38.43 -3.50
N ALA A 9 -3.35 -37.11 -3.44
CA ALA A 9 -2.53 -36.28 -4.31
C ALA A 9 -1.19 -35.99 -3.61
N PRO A 10 -0.05 -36.01 -4.33
CA PRO A 10 1.22 -35.60 -3.75
C PRO A 10 1.18 -34.11 -3.38
N ALA A 11 1.96 -33.70 -2.38
CA ALA A 11 2.08 -32.28 -1.98
C ALA A 11 2.68 -31.40 -3.10
N SER A 12 3.34 -32.01 -4.09
CA SER A 12 3.86 -31.36 -5.28
C SER A 12 2.90 -31.42 -6.47
N ALA A 13 1.61 -31.69 -6.25
CA ALA A 13 0.62 -31.70 -7.32
C ALA A 13 0.46 -30.28 -7.92
N PRO A 14 0.42 -30.14 -9.26
CA PRO A 14 0.11 -28.87 -9.90
C PRO A 14 -1.22 -28.27 -9.43
N VAL A 15 -1.20 -27.00 -9.03
CA VAL A 15 -2.39 -26.24 -8.64
C VAL A 15 -3.17 -25.81 -9.89
N GLY A 16 -4.50 -25.85 -9.82
CA GLY A 16 -5.39 -25.44 -10.89
C GLY A 16 -6.59 -26.36 -11.09
N LEU A 17 -7.17 -26.31 -12.28
CA LEU A 17 -8.32 -27.11 -12.69
C LEU A 17 -7.89 -28.50 -13.17
N TRP A 18 -8.57 -29.52 -12.65
CA TRP A 18 -8.36 -30.93 -12.97
C TRP A 18 -9.67 -31.59 -13.38
N ARG A 19 -9.56 -32.55 -14.30
CA ARG A 19 -10.66 -33.44 -14.67
C ARG A 19 -10.35 -34.85 -14.20
N LEU A 20 -11.34 -35.48 -13.57
CA LEU A 20 -11.22 -36.85 -13.10
C LEU A 20 -11.77 -37.82 -14.16
N GLU A 21 -10.92 -38.76 -14.56
CA GLU A 21 -11.27 -39.88 -15.44
C GLU A 21 -11.08 -41.21 -14.71
N VAL A 22 -12.05 -42.11 -14.82
CA VAL A 22 -11.96 -43.48 -14.30
C VAL A 22 -11.94 -44.45 -15.47
N LYS A 23 -10.79 -45.09 -15.70
CA LYS A 23 -10.59 -46.10 -16.75
C LYS A 23 -10.72 -47.50 -16.15
N CYS A 24 -11.73 -48.23 -16.62
CA CYS A 24 -11.99 -49.61 -16.23
C CYS A 24 -11.55 -50.54 -17.36
N GLN A 25 -10.58 -51.40 -17.07
CA GLN A 25 -10.10 -52.44 -18.00
C GLN A 25 -10.45 -53.82 -17.45
N LEU A 26 -11.11 -54.65 -18.27
CA LEU A 26 -11.33 -56.06 -17.96
C LEU A 26 -10.05 -56.85 -18.23
N HIS A 27 -9.74 -57.82 -17.36
CA HIS A 27 -8.54 -58.64 -17.52
C HIS A 27 -8.58 -59.39 -18.87
N PRO A 28 -7.48 -59.42 -19.66
CA PRO A 28 -7.45 -59.89 -21.05
C PRO A 28 -7.80 -61.38 -21.28
N GLN A 29 -8.07 -62.14 -20.21
CA GLN A 29 -8.52 -63.54 -20.29
C GLN A 29 -10.04 -63.68 -20.44
N HIS A 30 -10.80 -62.59 -20.30
CA HIS A 30 -12.25 -62.58 -20.56
C HIS A 30 -12.53 -62.36 -22.05
N LYS A 31 -13.40 -63.19 -22.63
CA LYS A 31 -13.74 -63.19 -24.07
C LYS A 31 -14.43 -61.91 -24.56
N ASP A 32 -15.00 -61.13 -23.64
CA ASP A 32 -15.62 -59.83 -23.90
C ASP A 32 -14.68 -58.72 -23.42
N TYR A 33 -13.70 -58.36 -24.25
CA TYR A 33 -12.80 -57.24 -23.98
C TYR A 33 -13.56 -55.93 -24.22
N SER A 34 -13.84 -55.17 -23.16
CA SER A 34 -14.43 -53.83 -23.26
C SER A 34 -13.74 -52.88 -22.29
N ASP A 35 -13.13 -51.82 -22.82
CA ASP A 35 -12.59 -50.71 -22.04
C ASP A 35 -13.71 -49.68 -21.81
N PHE A 36 -13.95 -49.31 -20.55
CA PHE A 36 -14.93 -48.29 -20.20
C PHE A 36 -14.22 -47.11 -19.54
N THR A 37 -14.41 -45.90 -20.07
CA THR A 37 -13.92 -44.67 -19.45
C THR A 37 -15.11 -43.85 -18.97
N PHE A 38 -15.14 -43.57 -17.66
CA PHE A 38 -16.07 -42.63 -17.07
C PHE A 38 -15.38 -41.27 -16.91
N PHE A 39 -16.08 -40.21 -17.32
CA PHE A 39 -15.65 -38.84 -17.12
C PHE A 39 -16.53 -38.22 -16.04
N GLU A 40 -15.92 -37.72 -14.97
CA GLU A 40 -16.63 -36.91 -13.99
C GLU A 40 -16.99 -35.56 -14.63
N PRO A 41 -18.29 -35.17 -14.68
CA PRO A 41 -18.69 -33.90 -15.28
C PRO A 41 -18.25 -32.67 -14.47
N THR A 42 -17.90 -32.87 -13.19
CA THR A 42 -17.49 -31.78 -12.29
C THR A 42 -15.99 -31.58 -12.34
N ASP A 43 -15.53 -30.37 -12.68
CA ASP A 43 -14.12 -30.02 -12.56
C ASP A 43 -13.69 -29.99 -11.07
N LEU A 44 -12.45 -30.40 -10.79
CA LEU A 44 -11.85 -30.35 -9.46
C LEU A 44 -10.79 -29.26 -9.40
N TYR A 45 -10.80 -28.46 -8.34
CA TYR A 45 -9.71 -27.54 -8.04
C TYR A 45 -8.70 -28.23 -7.12
N MET A 46 -7.44 -28.31 -7.57
CA MET A 46 -6.31 -28.60 -6.68
C MET A 46 -5.68 -27.29 -6.24
N LEU A 47 -5.49 -27.12 -4.93
CA LEU A 47 -4.92 -25.93 -4.31
C LEU A 47 -3.66 -26.29 -3.54
N PHE A 48 -2.86 -25.29 -3.18
CA PHE A 48 -1.79 -25.49 -2.20
C PHE A 48 -2.35 -25.85 -0.83
N ASN A 49 -1.57 -26.56 -0.03
CA ASN A 49 -1.99 -27.05 1.28
C ASN A 49 -1.07 -26.58 2.41
N PRO A 50 -1.35 -25.42 3.04
CA PRO A 50 -0.51 -24.87 4.09
C PRO A 50 -0.60 -25.64 5.42
N TRP A 51 -1.48 -26.64 5.53
CA TRP A 51 -1.54 -27.56 6.66
C TRP A 51 -0.65 -28.81 6.47
N CYS A 52 -0.19 -29.08 5.24
CA CYS A 52 0.63 -30.24 4.93
C CYS A 52 2.10 -29.93 5.10
N LYS A 53 2.81 -30.66 5.98
CA LYS A 53 4.25 -30.45 6.26
C LYS A 53 5.16 -30.66 5.04
N ASP A 54 4.70 -31.46 4.08
CA ASP A 54 5.45 -31.77 2.86
C ASP A 54 5.18 -30.75 1.75
N ASP A 55 4.24 -29.82 1.95
CA ASP A 55 3.95 -28.74 1.00
C ASP A 55 4.92 -27.57 1.22
N SER A 56 5.38 -27.01 0.11
CA SER A 56 6.21 -25.80 0.07
C SER A 56 5.61 -24.57 0.78
N VAL A 57 4.27 -24.49 0.92
CA VAL A 57 3.60 -23.38 1.63
C VAL A 57 3.22 -23.70 3.07
N TYR A 58 3.74 -24.80 3.63
CA TYR A 58 3.46 -25.21 5.01
C TYR A 58 3.75 -24.10 6.02
N MET A 59 2.76 -23.75 6.84
CA MET A 59 2.93 -22.82 7.96
C MET A 59 2.89 -23.58 9.28
N GLU A 60 3.98 -23.50 10.06
CA GLU A 60 4.09 -24.23 11.32
C GLU A 60 3.04 -23.79 12.35
N ASN A 61 2.80 -22.48 12.45
CA ASN A 61 1.76 -21.94 13.31
C ASN A 61 0.39 -21.99 12.62
N VAL A 62 -0.31 -23.12 12.77
CA VAL A 62 -1.63 -23.35 12.17
C VAL A 62 -2.68 -22.34 12.63
N ALA A 63 -2.54 -21.72 13.79
CA ALA A 63 -3.48 -20.68 14.26
C ALA A 63 -3.45 -19.42 13.38
N ASP A 64 -2.29 -19.10 12.81
CA ASP A 64 -2.12 -17.93 11.93
C ASP A 64 -2.77 -18.14 10.56
N LEU A 65 -3.04 -19.39 10.16
CA LEU A 65 -3.78 -19.71 8.93
C LEU A 65 -5.22 -19.21 8.97
N GLU A 66 -5.80 -19.02 10.17
CA GLU A 66 -7.09 -18.35 10.29
C GLU A 66 -7.03 -16.92 9.75
N GLU A 67 -5.94 -16.19 10.01
CA GLU A 67 -5.77 -14.82 9.49
C GLU A 67 -5.27 -14.81 8.03
N TYR A 68 -4.31 -15.66 7.69
CA TYR A 68 -3.56 -15.57 6.44
C TYR A 68 -4.12 -16.40 5.30
N VAL A 69 -5.11 -17.27 5.56
CA VAL A 69 -5.82 -18.06 4.53
C VAL A 69 -7.35 -17.93 4.70
N MET A 70 -7.88 -18.12 5.92
CA MET A 70 -9.32 -18.24 6.12
C MET A 70 -10.06 -16.90 6.24
N ASN A 71 -9.42 -15.86 6.78
CA ASN A 71 -10.09 -14.58 7.03
C ASN A 71 -10.33 -13.82 5.72
N GLU A 72 -11.59 -13.54 5.40
CA GLU A 72 -12.00 -12.80 4.20
C GLU A 72 -12.04 -11.27 4.42
N ASN A 73 -11.89 -10.82 5.67
CA ASN A 73 -11.96 -9.41 6.04
C ASN A 73 -10.57 -8.91 6.44
N GLY A 74 -10.05 -7.96 5.66
CA GLY A 74 -8.75 -7.35 5.85
C GLY A 74 -8.83 -5.91 6.36
N LYS A 75 -7.66 -5.43 6.76
CA LYS A 75 -7.39 -4.01 7.02
C LYS A 75 -6.04 -3.66 6.41
N ILE A 76 -6.01 -2.63 5.56
CA ILE A 76 -4.80 -2.14 4.92
C ILE A 76 -4.45 -0.78 5.53
N TYR A 77 -3.26 -0.65 6.11
CA TYR A 77 -2.84 0.61 6.74
C TYR A 77 -2.42 1.62 5.65
N MET A 78 -2.85 2.86 5.80
CA MET A 78 -2.58 3.98 4.88
C MET A 78 -2.27 5.25 5.68
N ASP A 79 -2.24 6.40 5.01
CA ASP A 79 -1.93 7.74 5.54
C ASP A 79 -0.44 7.94 5.84
N THR A 80 -0.06 8.33 7.08
CA THR A 80 1.35 8.63 7.44
C THR A 80 1.82 7.74 8.58
N TYR A 81 3.13 7.51 8.69
CA TYR A 81 3.68 6.68 9.77
C TYR A 81 3.34 7.18 11.19
N LYS A 82 3.14 8.50 11.36
CA LYS A 82 2.77 9.11 12.65
C LYS A 82 1.28 8.91 12.98
N GLN A 83 0.44 8.79 11.95
CA GLN A 83 -1.02 8.66 12.07
C GLN A 83 -1.51 7.61 11.07
N PRO A 84 -1.12 6.33 11.23
CA PRO A 84 -1.58 5.30 10.32
C PRO A 84 -3.08 5.09 10.50
N ARG A 85 -3.80 4.91 9.39
CA ARG A 85 -5.23 4.62 9.39
C ARG A 85 -5.51 3.32 8.66
N GLY A 86 -6.24 2.41 9.31
CA GLY A 86 -6.72 1.20 8.67
C GLY A 86 -7.87 1.46 7.71
N ARG A 87 -7.71 1.08 6.44
CA ARG A 87 -8.78 0.94 5.47
C ARG A 87 -9.34 -0.49 5.55
N PRO A 88 -10.63 -0.67 5.87
CA PRO A 88 -11.25 -1.99 5.80
C PRO A 88 -11.35 -2.48 4.35
N TRP A 89 -11.17 -3.78 4.14
CA TRP A 89 -11.27 -4.40 2.82
C TRP A 89 -11.89 -5.80 2.90
N VAL A 90 -12.73 -6.14 1.93
CA VAL A 90 -13.25 -7.51 1.77
C VAL A 90 -12.45 -8.25 0.70
N PHE A 91 -11.61 -9.21 1.10
CA PHE A 91 -10.86 -10.04 0.16
C PHE A 91 -11.77 -11.04 -0.57
N GLY A 92 -12.73 -11.65 0.15
CA GLY A 92 -13.78 -12.50 -0.42
C GLY A 92 -13.27 -13.72 -1.20
N GLN A 93 -12.16 -14.33 -0.78
CA GLN A 93 -11.50 -15.42 -1.50
C GLN A 93 -12.35 -16.69 -1.66
N PHE A 94 -13.42 -16.86 -0.90
CA PHE A 94 -14.35 -17.98 -1.04
C PHE A 94 -15.53 -17.70 -1.98
N ASP A 95 -15.60 -16.50 -2.54
CA ASP A 95 -16.55 -16.19 -3.59
C ASP A 95 -16.15 -16.89 -4.90
N ASP A 96 -17.14 -17.38 -5.64
CA ASP A 96 -16.95 -18.25 -6.80
C ASP A 96 -16.12 -17.60 -7.90
N VAL A 97 -16.32 -16.30 -8.11
CA VAL A 97 -15.56 -15.53 -9.11
C VAL A 97 -14.07 -15.45 -8.78
N VAL A 98 -13.70 -15.43 -7.48
CA VAL A 98 -12.30 -15.21 -7.08
C VAL A 98 -11.46 -16.44 -7.41
N LEU A 99 -11.91 -17.63 -7.03
CA LEU A 99 -11.19 -18.86 -7.37
C LEU A 99 -11.13 -19.09 -8.88
N HIS A 100 -12.23 -18.79 -9.60
CA HIS A 100 -12.27 -18.87 -11.06
C HIS A 100 -11.23 -17.96 -11.73
N VAL A 101 -11.17 -16.68 -11.35
CA VAL A 101 -10.16 -15.74 -11.87
C VAL A 101 -8.75 -16.13 -11.43
N SER A 102 -8.59 -16.66 -10.22
CA SER A 102 -7.29 -17.12 -9.71
C SER A 102 -6.72 -18.26 -10.56
N ALA A 103 -7.56 -19.22 -10.97
CA ALA A 103 -7.16 -20.26 -11.91
C ALA A 103 -6.90 -19.70 -13.32
N TYR A 104 -7.72 -18.75 -13.79
CA TYR A 104 -7.52 -18.08 -15.07
C TYR A 104 -6.18 -17.34 -15.16
N ILE A 105 -5.71 -16.72 -14.07
CA ILE A 105 -4.39 -16.07 -14.01
C ILE A 105 -3.26 -17.05 -14.33
N LEU A 106 -3.36 -18.32 -13.91
CA LEU A 106 -2.36 -19.35 -14.21
C LEU A 106 -2.31 -19.69 -15.72
N GLU A 107 -3.45 -19.63 -16.39
CA GLU A 107 -3.57 -19.78 -17.85
C GLU A 107 -3.06 -18.53 -18.58
N LEU A 108 -3.41 -17.34 -18.08
CA LEU A 108 -2.98 -16.06 -18.65
C LEU A 108 -1.44 -15.95 -18.66
N ALA A 109 -0.80 -16.37 -17.57
CA ALA A 109 0.65 -16.44 -17.46
C ALA A 109 1.28 -17.62 -18.22
N SER A 110 0.48 -18.46 -18.88
CA SER A 110 0.94 -19.63 -19.64
C SER A 110 1.84 -20.57 -18.83
N LEU A 111 1.58 -20.72 -17.52
CA LEU A 111 2.37 -21.57 -16.65
C LEU A 111 2.17 -23.04 -17.00
N SER A 112 3.26 -23.76 -17.24
CA SER A 112 3.24 -25.22 -17.38
C SER A 112 2.80 -25.90 -16.07
N ASP A 113 2.28 -27.12 -16.15
CA ASP A 113 1.86 -27.89 -14.97
C ASP A 113 2.99 -28.00 -13.92
N THR A 114 4.24 -28.16 -14.36
CA THR A 114 5.40 -28.23 -13.46
C THR A 114 5.68 -26.88 -12.77
N MET A 115 5.42 -25.76 -13.43
CA MET A 115 5.54 -24.44 -12.81
C MET A 115 4.40 -24.21 -11.80
N ARG A 116 3.20 -24.73 -12.08
CA ARG A 116 2.04 -24.61 -11.19
C ARG A 116 2.18 -25.40 -9.88
N SER A 117 3.10 -26.34 -9.78
CA SER A 117 3.42 -27.03 -8.52
C SER A 117 4.44 -26.30 -7.65
N ASN A 118 5.04 -25.21 -8.14
CA ASN A 118 6.03 -24.42 -7.42
C ASN A 118 5.45 -23.03 -7.08
N PRO A 119 5.26 -22.70 -5.79
CA PRO A 119 4.66 -21.43 -5.40
C PRO A 119 5.50 -20.22 -5.85
N VAL A 120 6.82 -20.37 -6.05
CA VAL A 120 7.69 -19.29 -6.55
C VAL A 120 7.22 -18.81 -7.92
N HIS A 121 6.96 -19.72 -8.86
CA HIS A 121 6.47 -19.34 -10.19
C HIS A 121 5.04 -18.83 -10.15
N VAL A 122 4.19 -19.44 -9.30
CA VAL A 122 2.79 -19.03 -9.16
C VAL A 122 2.68 -17.60 -8.64
N VAL A 123 3.40 -17.22 -7.58
CA VAL A 123 3.29 -15.87 -7.02
C VAL A 123 3.89 -14.79 -7.91
N ARG A 124 4.91 -15.12 -8.71
CA ARG A 124 5.44 -14.23 -9.75
C ARG A 124 4.39 -13.93 -10.81
N ALA A 125 3.74 -14.97 -11.33
CA ALA A 125 2.65 -14.84 -12.28
C ALA A 125 1.49 -14.03 -11.72
N ILE A 126 1.13 -14.24 -10.44
CA ILE A 126 0.11 -13.43 -9.76
C ILE A 126 0.51 -11.96 -9.72
N ALA A 127 1.74 -11.64 -9.28
CA ALA A 127 2.21 -10.26 -9.18
C ALA A 127 2.16 -9.53 -10.53
N ALA A 128 2.58 -10.18 -11.61
CA ALA A 128 2.48 -9.62 -12.96
C ALA A 128 1.02 -9.47 -13.44
N ALA A 129 0.22 -10.54 -13.36
CA ALA A 129 -1.11 -10.58 -13.98
C ALA A 129 -2.08 -9.54 -13.40
N ILE A 130 -1.90 -9.12 -12.15
CA ILE A 130 -2.78 -8.12 -11.52
C ILE A 130 -2.69 -6.76 -12.22
N ASN A 131 -1.51 -6.35 -12.69
CA ASN A 131 -1.26 -5.01 -13.27
C ASN A 131 -0.49 -5.10 -14.61
N ASP A 132 -0.82 -6.10 -15.43
CA ASP A 132 -0.19 -6.29 -16.74
C ASP A 132 -0.89 -5.44 -17.82
N LYS A 133 -0.22 -4.36 -18.23
CA LYS A 133 -0.68 -3.49 -19.34
C LYS A 133 -0.57 -4.14 -20.72
N SER A 134 0.31 -5.14 -20.87
CA SER A 134 0.72 -5.71 -22.15
C SER A 134 -0.18 -6.88 -22.57
N ASN A 135 -0.58 -7.72 -21.61
CA ASN A 135 -1.30 -8.97 -21.89
C ASN A 135 -2.73 -9.02 -21.31
N GLY A 136 -3.33 -7.86 -20.99
CA GLY A 136 -4.72 -7.81 -20.54
C GLY A 136 -4.93 -8.25 -19.09
N GLY A 137 -4.05 -7.76 -18.20
CA GLY A 137 -4.11 -8.01 -16.76
C GLY A 137 -5.43 -7.59 -16.09
N ILE A 138 -5.54 -7.82 -14.80
CA ILE A 138 -6.82 -7.68 -14.09
C ILE A 138 -7.26 -6.22 -13.96
N MET A 139 -6.33 -5.31 -13.68
CA MET A 139 -6.66 -3.92 -13.33
C MET A 139 -5.65 -2.93 -13.90
N GLU A 140 -6.16 -1.79 -14.39
CA GLU A 140 -5.34 -0.65 -14.82
C GLU A 140 -5.04 0.29 -13.65
N ASP A 141 -3.81 0.75 -13.59
CA ASP A 141 -3.35 1.74 -12.63
C ASP A 141 -3.64 3.19 -13.05
N LYS A 142 -3.87 4.06 -12.06
CA LYS A 142 -3.95 5.51 -12.30
C LYS A 142 -3.69 6.33 -11.03
N TRP A 143 -2.79 7.32 -11.13
CA TRP A 143 -2.36 8.18 -10.01
C TRP A 143 -2.52 9.69 -10.24
N ASP A 144 -3.04 10.12 -11.40
CA ASP A 144 -3.16 11.54 -11.76
C ASP A 144 -4.45 12.21 -11.23
N GLY A 145 -5.31 11.47 -10.53
CA GLY A 145 -6.63 11.92 -10.06
C GLY A 145 -7.71 12.04 -11.14
N GLY A 146 -7.40 11.76 -12.40
CA GLY A 146 -8.28 11.96 -13.56
C GLY A 146 -9.24 10.80 -13.84
N TYR A 147 -10.00 10.34 -12.84
CA TYR A 147 -10.93 9.22 -12.98
C TYR A 147 -12.40 9.64 -12.75
N ARG A 148 -13.35 8.86 -13.29
CA ARG A 148 -14.76 8.98 -12.93
C ARG A 148 -14.93 8.53 -11.48
N ILE A 149 -15.81 9.19 -10.72
CA ILE A 149 -16.01 8.88 -9.29
C ILE A 149 -16.30 7.39 -9.09
N SER A 150 -17.20 6.78 -9.86
CA SER A 150 -17.54 5.35 -9.76
C SER A 150 -16.33 4.40 -9.82
N ASN A 151 -15.26 4.82 -10.49
CA ASN A 151 -14.06 4.03 -10.80
C ASN A 151 -12.83 4.51 -10.02
N ALA A 152 -13.01 5.45 -9.08
CA ALA A 152 -11.96 5.94 -8.21
C ALA A 152 -11.37 4.79 -7.37
N PRO A 153 -10.04 4.66 -7.23
CA PRO A 153 -9.42 3.64 -6.39
C PRO A 153 -9.95 3.64 -4.94
N GLY A 154 -10.31 4.81 -4.41
CA GLY A 154 -10.91 4.97 -3.08
C GLY A 154 -12.36 4.46 -2.94
N ASN A 155 -13.03 4.07 -4.02
CA ASN A 155 -14.41 3.57 -3.98
C ASN A 155 -14.54 2.06 -3.88
N TRP A 156 -13.44 1.32 -4.06
CA TRP A 156 -13.43 -0.13 -3.87
C TRP A 156 -13.50 -0.46 -2.38
N THR A 157 -14.45 -1.31 -2.03
CA THR A 157 -14.66 -1.86 -0.68
C THR A 157 -14.17 -3.29 -0.53
N GLY A 158 -13.91 -3.96 -1.66
CA GLY A 158 -13.52 -5.36 -1.71
C GLY A 158 -13.10 -5.80 -3.12
N SER A 159 -12.51 -7.00 -3.19
CA SER A 159 -11.94 -7.58 -4.41
C SER A 159 -13.01 -8.23 -5.31
N VAL A 160 -14.09 -8.76 -4.73
CA VAL A 160 -15.11 -9.54 -5.46
C VAL A 160 -15.72 -8.75 -6.62
N ARG A 161 -16.13 -7.50 -6.36
CA ARG A 161 -16.69 -6.63 -7.40
C ARG A 161 -15.75 -6.39 -8.57
N ILE A 162 -14.44 -6.27 -8.29
CA ILE A 162 -13.42 -6.06 -9.32
C ILE A 162 -13.34 -7.31 -10.21
N PHE A 163 -13.30 -8.51 -9.62
CA PHE A 163 -13.26 -9.74 -10.38
C PHE A 163 -14.57 -10.01 -11.16
N GLU A 164 -15.74 -9.71 -10.58
CA GLU A 164 -17.03 -9.76 -11.28
C GLU A 164 -17.04 -8.82 -12.49
N GLU A 165 -16.57 -7.58 -12.32
CA GLU A 165 -16.47 -6.61 -13.41
C GLU A 165 -15.51 -7.10 -14.49
N TYR A 166 -14.32 -7.59 -14.12
CA TYR A 166 -13.34 -8.15 -15.05
C TYR A 166 -13.93 -9.26 -15.92
N VAL A 167 -14.58 -10.25 -15.30
CA VAL A 167 -15.21 -11.37 -16.00
C VAL A 167 -16.37 -10.91 -16.88
N SER A 168 -17.26 -10.07 -16.34
CA SER A 168 -18.45 -9.58 -17.06
C SER A 168 -18.11 -8.70 -18.27
N ASN A 169 -16.97 -8.00 -18.22
CA ASN A 169 -16.45 -7.19 -19.32
C ASN A 169 -15.65 -8.03 -20.34
N GLY A 170 -15.71 -9.36 -20.26
CA GLY A 170 -15.00 -10.25 -21.18
C GLY A 170 -13.50 -10.28 -20.95
N TYR A 171 -13.08 -10.33 -19.69
CA TYR A 171 -11.68 -10.38 -19.26
C TYR A 171 -10.87 -9.15 -19.71
N GLN A 172 -11.50 -7.98 -19.63
CA GLN A 172 -10.85 -6.70 -19.91
C GLN A 172 -10.46 -6.00 -18.61
N PRO A 173 -9.25 -5.40 -18.53
CA PRO A 173 -8.76 -4.73 -17.33
C PRO A 173 -9.77 -3.75 -16.71
N VAL A 174 -9.98 -3.87 -15.41
CA VAL A 174 -10.87 -2.97 -14.64
C VAL A 174 -10.16 -1.67 -14.33
N LYS A 175 -10.88 -0.55 -14.41
CA LYS A 175 -10.35 0.79 -14.17
C LYS A 175 -10.93 1.37 -12.87
N TYR A 176 -10.17 1.87 -11.89
CA TYR A 176 -8.70 1.88 -11.76
C TYR A 176 -8.26 1.40 -10.37
N GLY A 177 -6.99 1.02 -10.26
CA GLY A 177 -6.31 0.62 -9.02
C GLY A 177 -5.12 1.52 -8.65
N GLN A 178 -4.76 1.44 -7.38
CA GLN A 178 -3.51 1.95 -6.81
C GLN A 178 -2.94 0.89 -5.87
N CYS A 179 -1.78 1.12 -5.24
CA CYS A 179 -1.01 0.06 -4.55
C CYS A 179 -1.82 -0.78 -3.54
N TRP A 180 -2.70 -0.16 -2.74
CA TRP A 180 -3.53 -0.91 -1.78
C TRP A 180 -4.58 -1.79 -2.46
N VAL A 181 -5.11 -1.37 -3.62
CA VAL A 181 -6.07 -2.16 -4.41
C VAL A 181 -5.35 -3.36 -5.00
N PHE A 182 -4.17 -3.16 -5.58
CA PHE A 182 -3.35 -4.26 -6.10
C PHE A 182 -2.99 -5.27 -5.01
N SER A 183 -2.53 -4.78 -3.85
CA SER A 183 -2.23 -5.65 -2.71
C SER A 183 -3.45 -6.44 -2.25
N ALA A 184 -4.64 -5.84 -2.28
CA ALA A 184 -5.88 -6.52 -1.95
C ALA A 184 -6.22 -7.64 -2.95
N LEU A 185 -6.09 -7.39 -4.24
CA LEU A 185 -6.34 -8.40 -5.28
C LEU A 185 -5.34 -9.56 -5.18
N VAL A 186 -4.06 -9.28 -4.98
CA VAL A 186 -3.02 -10.30 -4.74
C VAL A 186 -3.38 -11.13 -3.50
N THR A 187 -3.81 -10.49 -2.40
CA THR A 187 -4.22 -11.22 -1.19
C THR A 187 -5.38 -12.17 -1.47
N SER A 188 -6.41 -11.71 -2.17
CA SER A 188 -7.54 -12.54 -2.56
C SER A 188 -7.12 -13.76 -3.39
N VAL A 189 -6.26 -13.57 -4.40
CA VAL A 189 -5.79 -14.64 -5.30
C VAL A 189 -4.86 -15.61 -4.59
N CYS A 190 -3.90 -15.13 -3.80
CA CYS A 190 -3.02 -16.02 -3.05
C CYS A 190 -3.81 -16.87 -2.05
N ARG A 191 -4.74 -16.27 -1.30
CA ARG A 191 -5.55 -16.99 -0.31
C ARG A 191 -6.51 -17.99 -0.95
N SER A 192 -7.12 -17.66 -2.10
CA SER A 192 -8.00 -18.60 -2.82
C SER A 192 -7.23 -19.84 -3.33
N LEU A 193 -5.95 -19.68 -3.67
CA LEU A 193 -5.07 -20.76 -4.10
C LEU A 193 -4.41 -21.53 -2.94
N GLY A 194 -4.68 -21.15 -1.69
CA GLY A 194 -4.12 -21.80 -0.49
C GLY A 194 -2.72 -21.30 -0.08
N ILE A 195 -2.25 -20.18 -0.64
CA ILE A 195 -0.96 -19.57 -0.27
C ILE A 195 -1.21 -18.58 0.88
N PRO A 196 -0.63 -18.79 2.08
CA PRO A 196 -0.79 -17.84 3.17
C PRO A 196 -0.21 -16.47 2.78
N CYS A 197 -1.03 -15.43 2.87
CA CYS A 197 -0.71 -14.11 2.33
C CYS A 197 -1.21 -12.99 3.25
N ARG A 198 -0.44 -11.92 3.38
CA ARG A 198 -0.83 -10.69 4.10
C ARG A 198 -0.43 -9.44 3.33
N SER A 199 -1.26 -8.40 3.40
CA SER A 199 -0.90 -7.07 2.93
C SER A 199 0.09 -6.41 3.89
N VAL A 200 1.09 -5.74 3.33
CA VAL A 200 2.13 -5.02 4.07
C VAL A 200 2.19 -3.58 3.61
N THR A 201 2.15 -2.65 4.56
CA THR A 201 2.30 -1.22 4.28
C THR A 201 3.67 -0.74 4.75
N ASN A 202 4.46 -0.20 3.84
CA ASN A 202 5.71 0.50 4.11
C ASN A 202 5.47 2.01 4.12
N PHE A 203 5.70 2.68 5.25
CA PHE A 203 5.59 4.13 5.35
C PHE A 203 6.92 4.82 5.08
N MET A 204 6.85 5.98 4.42
CA MET A 204 8.02 6.62 3.81
C MET A 204 8.69 5.64 2.83
N SER A 205 7.93 5.16 1.86
CA SER A 205 8.47 4.21 0.88
C SER A 205 9.24 4.97 -0.18
N ALA A 206 10.52 4.66 -0.33
CA ALA A 206 11.28 5.18 -1.44
C ALA A 206 10.75 4.59 -2.75
N HIS A 207 10.64 5.43 -3.78
CA HIS A 207 10.33 5.01 -5.14
C HIS A 207 11.36 5.64 -6.06
N ASP A 208 12.41 4.88 -6.34
CA ASP A 208 13.45 5.21 -7.32
C ASP A 208 13.02 4.71 -8.69
N SER A 209 13.29 5.50 -9.71
CA SER A 209 12.95 5.24 -11.11
C SER A 209 14.18 5.28 -12.01
N SER A 210 15.32 5.71 -11.45
CA SER A 210 16.59 5.68 -12.12
C SER A 210 17.13 4.26 -12.16
N SER A 211 17.76 3.90 -13.27
CA SER A 211 18.50 2.63 -13.45
C SER A 211 19.73 2.51 -12.53
N SER A 212 19.92 3.46 -11.60
CA SER A 212 21.00 3.51 -10.62
C SER A 212 20.51 3.09 -9.24
N SER A 213 19.97 1.87 -9.14
CA SER A 213 19.80 1.14 -7.87
C SER A 213 21.10 0.96 -7.05
N SER A 214 22.23 1.42 -7.58
CA SER A 214 23.55 1.40 -6.98
C SER A 214 23.81 2.54 -5.96
N SER A 215 23.03 3.63 -5.96
CA SER A 215 23.33 4.80 -5.11
C SER A 215 22.65 4.78 -3.74
N LEU A 216 21.54 4.02 -3.57
CA LEU A 216 20.73 3.90 -2.34
C LEU A 216 20.33 5.24 -1.70
N VAL A 217 20.13 6.29 -2.51
CA VAL A 217 19.80 7.63 -2.04
C VAL A 217 18.75 8.33 -2.88
N ILE A 218 17.94 9.19 -2.24
CA ILE A 218 17.00 10.10 -2.90
C ILE A 218 17.54 11.51 -2.77
N ASP A 219 17.69 12.21 -3.88
CA ASP A 219 18.21 13.57 -3.92
C ASP A 219 17.10 14.60 -4.18
N ASN A 220 16.85 15.47 -3.19
CA ASN A 220 15.91 16.59 -3.31
C ASN A 220 16.65 17.91 -3.55
N PHE A 221 16.33 18.59 -4.65
CA PHE A 221 16.98 19.84 -5.04
C PHE A 221 16.08 21.06 -4.81
N TYR A 222 16.68 22.16 -4.36
CA TYR A 222 16.00 23.42 -4.05
C TYR A 222 16.76 24.60 -4.64
N ASN A 223 16.00 25.58 -5.13
CA ASN A 223 16.58 26.85 -5.56
C ASN A 223 16.83 27.82 -4.38
N LYS A 224 17.41 28.99 -4.66
CA LYS A 224 17.69 30.04 -3.66
C LYS A 224 16.47 30.59 -2.92
N ASP A 225 15.29 30.47 -3.51
CA ASP A 225 14.03 30.88 -2.91
C ASP A 225 13.41 29.76 -2.04
N GLY A 226 14.08 28.63 -1.91
CA GLY A 226 13.59 27.45 -1.18
C GLY A 226 12.52 26.67 -1.92
N LYS A 227 12.36 26.87 -3.23
CA LYS A 227 11.44 26.10 -4.08
C LYS A 227 12.11 24.81 -4.50
N LYS A 228 11.45 23.67 -4.25
CA LYS A 228 11.85 22.36 -4.78
C LYS A 228 11.88 22.40 -6.31
N LEU A 229 12.92 21.82 -6.90
CA LEU A 229 13.08 21.64 -8.34
C LEU A 229 12.58 20.24 -8.70
N PRO A 230 11.37 20.09 -9.29
CA PRO A 230 10.89 18.80 -9.76
C PRO A 230 11.83 18.29 -10.86
N GLY A 231 12.20 17.02 -10.84
CA GLY A 231 13.17 16.50 -11.81
C GLY A 231 14.64 16.76 -11.47
N GLY A 232 14.93 17.44 -10.35
CA GLY A 232 16.29 17.90 -10.06
C GLY A 232 16.78 18.99 -11.04
N PRO A 233 18.09 19.25 -11.12
CA PRO A 233 18.67 20.30 -11.97
C PRO A 233 18.40 20.09 -13.46
N ASP A 234 18.44 18.83 -13.91
CA ASP A 234 18.33 18.45 -15.31
C ASP A 234 16.89 18.07 -15.73
N GLY A 235 15.95 18.02 -14.77
CA GLY A 235 14.56 17.66 -15.03
C GLY A 235 14.29 16.15 -15.18
N ILE A 236 15.29 15.30 -14.92
CA ILE A 236 15.25 13.85 -15.18
C ILE A 236 15.05 13.04 -13.89
N ASN A 237 15.36 13.58 -12.70
CA ASN A 237 15.19 12.85 -11.44
C ASN A 237 13.70 12.66 -11.11
N THR A 238 13.23 11.43 -11.23
CA THR A 238 11.85 11.03 -10.93
C THR A 238 11.71 10.32 -9.58
N ASP A 239 12.74 10.41 -8.72
CA ASP A 239 12.72 9.83 -7.39
C ASP A 239 11.67 10.52 -6.53
N SER A 240 10.91 9.70 -5.81
CA SER A 240 9.86 10.19 -4.94
C SER A 240 9.83 9.41 -3.64
N MET A 241 9.43 10.09 -2.57
CA MET A 241 9.17 9.48 -1.28
C MET A 241 7.66 9.40 -1.11
N TRP A 242 7.13 8.20 -1.19
CA TRP A 242 5.70 7.96 -1.01
C TRP A 242 5.39 7.96 0.49
N SER A 243 4.30 8.61 0.89
CA SER A 243 3.85 8.63 2.28
C SER A 243 3.65 7.21 2.81
N PHE A 244 3.09 6.35 1.95
CA PHE A 244 3.03 4.91 2.14
C PHE A 244 3.05 4.19 0.79
N HIS A 245 3.48 2.94 0.78
CA HIS A 245 3.34 1.99 -0.33
C HIS A 245 2.89 0.64 0.23
N VAL A 246 2.08 -0.10 -0.54
CA VAL A 246 1.49 -1.38 -0.09
C VAL A 246 1.87 -2.48 -1.07
N TRP A 247 2.33 -3.61 -0.53
CA TRP A 247 2.64 -4.84 -1.26
C TRP A 247 2.16 -6.07 -0.46
N ASN A 248 2.63 -7.27 -0.79
CA ASN A 248 2.23 -8.50 -0.11
C ASN A 248 3.43 -9.31 0.40
N ASP A 249 3.28 -9.89 1.59
CA ASP A 249 4.12 -11.01 2.02
C ASP A 249 3.35 -12.31 1.77
N VAL A 250 3.98 -13.26 1.08
CA VAL A 250 3.50 -14.62 0.87
C VAL A 250 4.39 -15.63 1.57
N TRP A 251 3.81 -16.64 2.22
CA TRP A 251 4.56 -17.63 2.98
C TRP A 251 4.91 -18.86 2.13
N MET A 252 6.20 -19.14 1.97
CA MET A 252 6.67 -20.33 1.28
C MET A 252 8.12 -20.70 1.61
N ALA A 253 8.49 -21.94 1.34
CA ALA A 253 9.88 -22.36 1.25
C ALA A 253 10.55 -21.81 -0.03
N ARG A 254 11.86 -21.60 0.04
CA ARG A 254 12.71 -21.19 -1.09
C ARG A 254 13.77 -22.24 -1.36
N SER A 255 13.37 -23.33 -2.02
CA SER A 255 14.28 -24.43 -2.37
C SER A 255 15.32 -24.04 -3.44
N ASP A 256 15.07 -22.95 -4.14
CA ASP A 256 15.96 -22.25 -5.07
C ASP A 256 17.05 -21.42 -4.37
N LEU A 257 16.88 -21.11 -3.08
CA LEU A 257 17.84 -20.33 -2.28
C LEU A 257 18.56 -21.18 -1.21
N PRO A 258 19.68 -20.69 -0.64
CA PRO A 258 20.29 -21.31 0.53
C PRO A 258 19.32 -21.43 1.71
N LYS A 259 19.61 -22.38 2.62
CA LYS A 259 18.81 -22.55 3.84
C LYS A 259 18.81 -21.25 4.66
N GLY A 260 17.63 -20.83 5.09
CA GLY A 260 17.43 -19.61 5.89
C GLY A 260 16.55 -18.55 5.21
N TYR A 261 16.37 -18.62 3.89
CA TYR A 261 15.62 -17.61 3.14
C TYR A 261 14.14 -17.95 2.87
N GLY A 262 13.63 -19.07 3.42
CA GLY A 262 12.20 -19.39 3.41
C GLY A 262 11.37 -18.53 4.38
N GLY A 263 10.07 -18.79 4.48
CA GLY A 263 9.14 -18.00 5.29
C GLY A 263 8.49 -16.91 4.45
N TRP A 264 8.38 -15.69 4.98
CA TRP A 264 7.78 -14.56 4.26
C TRP A 264 8.63 -14.11 3.06
N GLN A 265 7.98 -14.00 1.91
CA GLN A 265 8.54 -13.47 0.68
C GLN A 265 7.72 -12.27 0.22
N ALA A 266 8.38 -11.14 -0.05
CA ALA A 266 7.73 -9.94 -0.56
C ALA A 266 7.50 -10.06 -2.07
N ILE A 267 6.27 -9.77 -2.51
CA ILE A 267 5.86 -9.62 -3.91
C ILE A 267 5.09 -8.31 -4.07
N ASP A 268 5.24 -7.66 -5.23
CA ASP A 268 4.63 -6.34 -5.45
C ASP A 268 4.06 -6.19 -6.86
N ALA A 269 2.73 -6.20 -6.97
CA ALA A 269 2.01 -6.03 -8.23
C ALA A 269 1.92 -4.56 -8.70
N THR A 270 2.41 -3.60 -7.92
CA THR A 270 2.36 -2.18 -8.29
C THR A 270 3.53 -1.78 -9.18
N LEU A 271 4.65 -2.50 -9.08
CA LEU A 271 5.90 -2.10 -9.69
C LEU A 271 5.89 -2.24 -11.21
N GLN A 272 5.86 -1.09 -11.88
CA GLN A 272 6.20 -0.94 -13.28
C GLN A 272 7.64 -0.47 -13.34
N HIS A 273 8.58 -1.34 -13.68
CA HIS A 273 9.85 -0.87 -14.20
C HIS A 273 9.86 -1.02 -15.70
N GLN A 274 10.28 0.10 -16.32
CA GLN A 274 10.77 0.36 -17.67
C GLN A 274 10.04 -0.29 -18.86
N PRO A 275 9.97 0.39 -20.02
CA PRO A 275 9.34 -0.15 -21.23
C PRO A 275 9.95 -1.46 -21.79
N ASN A 276 10.91 -2.10 -21.08
CA ASN A 276 11.57 -3.34 -21.45
C ASN A 276 11.92 -4.28 -20.26
N SER A 277 11.49 -4.03 -19.01
CA SER A 277 11.67 -5.02 -17.93
C SER A 277 10.41 -5.84 -17.70
N GLU A 278 10.59 -7.10 -17.32
CA GLU A 278 9.50 -8.00 -16.94
C GLU A 278 8.69 -7.34 -15.80
N LEU A 279 7.35 -7.32 -15.94
CA LEU A 279 6.39 -6.67 -15.04
C LEU A 279 6.24 -7.37 -13.67
N GLU A 280 7.23 -8.17 -13.28
CA GLU A 280 7.23 -9.05 -12.11
C GLU A 280 8.12 -8.46 -11.02
N CYS A 281 7.64 -8.37 -9.78
CA CYS A 281 8.48 -8.08 -8.62
C CYS A 281 8.32 -9.13 -7.52
N GLY A 282 9.45 -9.74 -7.13
CA GLY A 282 9.54 -10.79 -6.12
C GLY A 282 9.36 -12.20 -6.71
N PRO A 283 9.27 -13.26 -5.89
CA PRO A 283 9.33 -13.27 -4.44
C PRO A 283 10.74 -12.96 -3.93
N ALA A 284 10.88 -11.86 -3.21
CA ALA A 284 12.10 -11.50 -2.51
C ALA A 284 12.02 -12.03 -1.07
N SER A 285 13.01 -12.80 -0.63
CA SER A 285 13.04 -13.24 0.76
C SER A 285 13.11 -12.03 1.70
N VAL A 286 12.15 -11.91 2.62
CA VAL A 286 12.15 -10.84 3.63
C VAL A 286 13.43 -10.90 4.47
N GLU A 287 13.95 -12.10 4.72
CA GLU A 287 15.25 -12.30 5.38
C GLU A 287 16.43 -11.79 4.54
N ALA A 288 16.42 -11.99 3.22
CA ALA A 288 17.45 -11.43 2.33
C ALA A 288 17.40 -9.90 2.30
N ILE A 289 16.20 -9.31 2.29
CA ILE A 289 16.01 -7.86 2.41
C ILE A 289 16.56 -7.37 3.76
N ARG A 290 16.24 -8.05 4.86
CA ARG A 290 16.71 -7.70 6.21
C ARG A 290 18.23 -7.73 6.34
N CYS A 291 18.87 -8.74 5.74
CA CYS A 291 20.32 -8.94 5.76
C CYS A 291 21.06 -8.14 4.69
N GLY A 292 20.35 -7.58 3.71
CA GLY A 292 20.96 -6.84 2.61
C GLY A 292 21.68 -7.72 1.60
N ASP A 293 21.24 -8.96 1.43
CA ASP A 293 21.79 -9.93 0.48
C ASP A 293 21.25 -9.65 -0.93
N ILE A 294 21.57 -8.47 -1.46
CA ILE A 294 21.03 -7.93 -2.72
C ILE A 294 21.34 -8.77 -3.97
N GLY A 295 22.27 -9.72 -3.87
CA GLY A 295 22.57 -10.67 -4.96
C GLY A 295 21.60 -11.85 -5.04
N MET A 296 20.65 -11.97 -4.11
CA MET A 296 19.66 -13.04 -4.10
C MET A 296 18.50 -12.72 -5.03
N ASP A 297 18.06 -13.72 -5.78
CA ASP A 297 16.82 -13.64 -6.54
C ASP A 297 15.60 -13.69 -5.60
N TYR A 298 14.50 -13.01 -5.88
CA TYR A 298 14.26 -12.09 -7.00
C TYR A 298 14.09 -10.67 -6.45
N ASP A 299 14.53 -9.65 -7.19
CA ASP A 299 14.25 -8.23 -6.94
C ASP A 299 14.58 -7.70 -5.54
N VAL A 300 15.44 -8.41 -4.79
CA VAL A 300 15.91 -7.99 -3.47
C VAL A 300 16.51 -6.57 -3.49
N PRO A 301 17.32 -6.15 -4.47
CA PRO A 301 17.81 -4.77 -4.53
C PRO A 301 16.71 -3.71 -4.54
N GLN A 302 15.62 -3.95 -5.30
CA GLN A 302 14.53 -3.00 -5.49
C GLN A 302 13.70 -2.88 -4.21
N LEU A 303 13.36 -4.01 -3.56
CA LEU A 303 12.62 -4.00 -2.31
C LEU A 303 13.49 -3.53 -1.13
N PHE A 304 14.79 -3.80 -1.15
CA PHE A 304 15.76 -3.28 -0.19
C PHE A 304 15.85 -1.75 -0.24
N SER A 305 15.89 -1.15 -1.43
CA SER A 305 15.97 0.31 -1.58
C SER A 305 14.71 1.00 -1.05
N LYS A 306 13.52 0.45 -1.35
CA LYS A 306 12.21 0.95 -0.85
C LYS A 306 12.16 1.15 0.65
N VAL A 307 12.87 0.31 1.39
CA VAL A 307 12.94 0.40 2.84
C VAL A 307 14.21 1.10 3.33
N ASN A 308 15.39 0.99 2.71
CA ASN A 308 16.64 1.45 3.32
C ASN A 308 17.27 2.74 2.77
N MET A 309 16.67 3.41 1.78
CA MET A 309 17.26 4.63 1.19
C MET A 309 17.40 5.83 2.16
N ASP A 310 18.51 6.55 2.01
CA ASP A 310 18.75 7.85 2.64
C ASP A 310 18.15 8.97 1.79
N VAL A 311 17.79 10.09 2.42
CA VAL A 311 17.32 11.30 1.70
C VAL A 311 18.33 12.42 1.88
N ARG A 312 18.78 12.99 0.77
CA ARG A 312 19.67 14.15 0.74
C ARG A 312 18.93 15.38 0.26
N TYR A 313 19.34 16.53 0.78
CA TYR A 313 18.79 17.83 0.40
C TYR A 313 19.92 18.67 -0.20
N TRP A 314 19.67 19.29 -1.35
CA TRP A 314 20.62 20.11 -2.10
C TRP A 314 20.04 21.50 -2.33
N ALA A 315 20.82 22.55 -2.10
CA ALA A 315 20.45 23.93 -2.42
C ALA A 315 21.35 24.49 -3.50
N GLU A 316 20.80 25.34 -4.35
CA GLU A 316 21.56 26.08 -5.34
C GLU A 316 22.65 26.95 -4.68
N ASP A 317 23.92 26.64 -4.97
CA ASP A 317 25.09 27.40 -4.57
C ASP A 317 25.95 27.70 -5.79
N LYS A 318 26.09 28.99 -6.10
CA LYS A 318 26.87 29.46 -7.26
C LYS A 318 28.38 29.22 -7.12
N ASN A 319 28.86 28.90 -5.92
CA ASN A 319 30.26 28.60 -5.66
C ASN A 319 30.57 27.10 -5.73
N ALA A 320 29.55 26.25 -5.83
CA ALA A 320 29.73 24.81 -6.01
C ALA A 320 29.93 24.50 -7.50
N ASP A 321 30.82 23.56 -7.81
CA ASP A 321 31.13 23.18 -9.20
C ASP A 321 29.90 22.65 -9.95
N SER A 322 28.98 21.97 -9.25
CA SER A 322 27.72 21.47 -9.78
C SER A 322 26.58 22.51 -9.78
N GLY A 323 26.82 23.72 -9.25
CA GLY A 323 25.79 24.72 -9.00
C GLY A 323 24.89 24.41 -7.79
N PHE A 324 25.11 23.28 -7.10
CA PHE A 324 24.36 22.87 -5.91
C PHE A 324 25.28 22.41 -4.79
N ALA A 325 25.02 22.87 -3.57
CA ALA A 325 25.68 22.39 -2.36
C ALA A 325 24.70 21.53 -1.54
N ARG A 326 25.20 20.42 -0.99
CA ARG A 326 24.43 19.59 -0.08
C ARG A 326 24.14 20.37 1.21
N ILE A 327 22.89 20.33 1.66
CA ILE A 327 22.38 21.02 2.84
C ILE A 327 22.34 20.08 4.04
N ASN A 328 21.72 18.91 3.86
CA ASN A 328 21.42 17.99 4.93
C ASN A 328 21.30 16.55 4.37
N VAL A 329 21.52 15.58 5.23
CA VAL A 329 21.24 14.16 4.97
C VAL A 329 20.39 13.63 6.12
N THR A 330 19.23 13.09 5.79
CA THR A 330 18.39 12.36 6.74
C THR A 330 18.63 10.87 6.53
N PRO A 331 19.52 10.23 7.32
CA PRO A 331 19.80 8.82 7.15
C PRO A 331 18.56 7.97 7.47
N THR A 332 18.39 6.89 6.72
CA THR A 332 17.35 5.85 6.90
C THR A 332 15.94 6.41 6.97
N GLN A 333 15.65 7.43 6.15
CA GLN A 333 14.33 8.04 6.11
C GLN A 333 13.30 7.16 5.40
N ALA A 334 13.73 6.33 4.44
CA ALA A 334 12.85 5.33 3.86
C ALA A 334 12.45 4.27 4.91
N GLY A 335 11.30 3.64 4.76
CA GLY A 335 10.79 2.54 5.59
C GLY A 335 10.83 2.79 7.09
N ARG A 336 10.29 3.92 7.53
CA ARG A 336 10.24 4.30 8.96
C ARG A 336 9.39 3.37 9.80
N CYS A 337 8.38 2.78 9.17
CA CYS A 337 7.44 1.87 9.81
C CYS A 337 6.89 0.93 8.74
N VAL A 338 6.93 -0.37 9.00
CA VAL A 338 6.33 -1.40 8.15
C VAL A 338 5.25 -2.09 8.96
N LEU A 339 4.01 -2.05 8.48
CA LEU A 339 2.83 -2.52 9.20
C LEU A 339 2.10 -3.63 8.46
N THR A 340 1.50 -4.52 9.24
CA THR A 340 0.48 -5.46 8.77
C THR A 340 -0.62 -5.63 9.83
N LYS A 341 -1.70 -6.34 9.48
CA LYS A 341 -2.77 -6.67 10.43
C LYS A 341 -2.32 -7.85 11.30
N LEU A 342 -2.48 -7.70 12.62
CA LEU A 342 -2.12 -8.72 13.59
C LEU A 342 -3.11 -9.90 13.54
N PRO A 343 -2.62 -11.16 13.50
CA PRO A 343 -3.46 -12.35 13.62
C PRO A 343 -4.28 -12.38 14.93
N GLY A 344 -5.52 -12.85 14.83
CA GLY A 344 -6.39 -13.06 16.00
C GLY A 344 -6.86 -11.80 16.72
N LYS A 345 -6.51 -10.61 16.22
CA LYS A 345 -6.96 -9.32 16.76
C LYS A 345 -7.70 -8.53 15.70
N ASP A 346 -8.76 -7.86 16.13
CA ASP A 346 -9.64 -7.12 15.26
C ASP A 346 -10.11 -5.85 15.95
N ASP A 347 -10.02 -4.73 15.25
CA ASP A 347 -10.42 -3.41 15.75
C ASP A 347 -11.03 -2.62 14.59
N ASP A 348 -12.34 -2.46 14.52
CA ASP A 348 -12.97 -1.83 13.35
C ASP A 348 -12.57 -0.37 13.11
N THR A 349 -12.23 0.38 14.17
CA THR A 349 -12.12 1.84 14.10
C THR A 349 -10.80 2.40 14.58
N GLY A 350 -10.01 1.61 15.30
CA GLY A 350 -8.70 1.95 15.81
C GLY A 350 -7.58 1.17 15.12
N ASN A 351 -6.46 1.07 15.83
CA ASN A 351 -5.21 0.47 15.37
C ASN A 351 -4.67 -0.55 16.39
N LEU A 352 -5.53 -1.12 17.24
CA LEU A 352 -5.10 -2.11 18.24
C LEU A 352 -4.66 -3.43 17.59
N ASP A 353 -5.18 -3.74 16.42
CA ASP A 353 -4.87 -4.87 15.54
C ASP A 353 -3.71 -4.59 14.56
N LYS A 354 -2.89 -3.57 14.87
CA LYS A 354 -1.68 -3.25 14.12
C LYS A 354 -0.51 -4.08 14.62
N GLU A 355 0.19 -4.71 13.69
CA GLU A 355 1.49 -5.34 13.94
C GLU A 355 2.59 -4.52 13.26
N ASP A 356 3.61 -4.12 14.02
CA ASP A 356 4.81 -3.48 13.48
C ASP A 356 5.86 -4.56 13.16
N ILE A 357 6.12 -4.74 11.87
CA ILE A 357 7.04 -5.74 11.32
C ILE A 357 8.30 -5.08 10.75
N THR A 358 8.61 -3.84 11.15
CA THR A 358 9.79 -3.09 10.63
C THR A 358 11.09 -3.86 10.86
N SER A 359 11.22 -4.56 11.99
CA SER A 359 12.40 -5.38 12.31
C SER A 359 12.56 -6.61 11.42
N GLN A 360 11.50 -7.06 10.74
CA GLN A 360 11.57 -8.15 9.76
C GLN A 360 12.20 -7.67 8.45
N TYR A 361 12.04 -6.40 8.10
CA TYR A 361 12.57 -5.82 6.86
C TYR A 361 13.93 -5.14 7.02
N LYS A 362 14.30 -4.77 8.24
CA LYS A 362 15.52 -4.00 8.50
C LYS A 362 16.26 -4.47 9.73
N THR A 363 17.59 -4.47 9.63
CA THR A 363 18.44 -4.60 10.80
C THR A 363 18.38 -3.34 11.67
N GLN A 364 18.18 -3.52 12.98
CA GLN A 364 18.28 -2.44 13.95
C GLN A 364 19.74 -2.06 14.25
N ASN A 365 20.70 -2.86 13.79
CA ASN A 365 22.12 -2.61 14.00
C ASN A 365 22.67 -1.68 12.92
N SER A 366 22.79 -0.40 13.24
CA SER A 366 23.31 0.63 12.33
C SER A 366 24.71 0.34 11.79
N LYS A 367 25.56 -0.38 12.52
CA LYS A 367 26.90 -0.78 12.03
C LYS A 367 26.79 -1.82 10.92
N VAL A 368 25.88 -2.77 11.07
CA VAL A 368 25.61 -3.81 10.06
C VAL A 368 24.95 -3.18 8.84
N LEU A 369 23.97 -2.29 9.04
CA LEU A 369 23.35 -1.54 7.95
C LEU A 369 24.38 -0.72 7.15
N ASN A 370 25.25 0.01 7.83
CA ASN A 370 26.31 0.78 7.17
C ASN A 370 27.30 -0.11 6.43
N HIS A 371 27.55 -1.33 6.90
CA HIS A 371 28.40 -2.31 6.22
C HIS A 371 27.72 -2.85 4.95
N ILE A 372 26.43 -3.18 5.04
CA ILE A 372 25.60 -3.63 3.92
C ILE A 372 25.55 -2.55 2.83
N ILE A 373 25.22 -1.32 3.19
CA ILE A 373 25.14 -0.18 2.25
C ILE A 373 26.50 0.08 1.58
N LYS A 374 27.61 -0.11 2.32
CA LYS A 374 28.99 -0.01 1.80
C LYS A 374 29.35 -1.11 0.80
N GLN A 375 28.84 -2.32 1.00
CA GLN A 375 29.13 -3.45 0.14
C GLN A 375 28.21 -3.50 -1.09
N GLY A 376 26.95 -3.06 -0.94
CA GLY A 376 25.94 -3.08 -2.01
C GLY A 376 25.95 -1.85 -2.92
N GLY A 377 26.44 -0.70 -2.46
CA GLY A 377 26.61 0.51 -3.27
C GLY A 377 28.09 0.80 -3.51
N GLY A 378 28.56 0.66 -4.75
CA GLY A 378 29.96 0.91 -5.09
C GLY A 378 30.40 2.32 -4.72
N LEU A 379 31.38 2.44 -3.82
CA LEU A 379 32.19 3.62 -3.37
C LEU A 379 31.51 4.99 -3.11
N GLY A 380 30.34 5.31 -3.65
CA GLY A 380 29.76 6.67 -3.64
C GLY A 380 28.81 6.97 -2.48
N SER A 381 28.21 5.96 -1.83
CA SER A 381 27.14 6.20 -0.84
C SER A 381 27.65 6.55 0.57
N THR A 382 28.86 6.13 0.94
CA THR A 382 29.34 6.29 2.33
C THR A 382 30.64 7.06 2.51
N GLN A 383 31.48 7.15 1.48
CA GLN A 383 32.65 8.02 1.54
C GLN A 383 32.21 9.49 1.51
N GLU A 384 31.15 9.82 0.75
CA GLU A 384 30.56 11.16 0.78
C GLU A 384 29.65 11.43 1.99
N SER A 385 29.06 10.41 2.65
CA SER A 385 28.16 10.63 3.81
C SER A 385 28.93 10.81 5.13
N CYS A 386 30.09 10.17 5.29
CA CYS A 386 30.93 10.31 6.49
C CYS A 386 31.87 11.53 6.44
N ASP A 387 32.27 11.97 5.24
CA ASP A 387 33.17 13.12 5.05
C ASP A 387 32.45 14.44 4.78
N PHE A 388 31.13 14.52 5.01
CA PHE A 388 30.43 15.81 5.02
C PHE A 388 30.70 16.58 6.33
N LYS A 389 31.93 17.04 6.50
CA LYS A 389 32.16 18.22 7.32
C LYS A 389 32.06 19.40 6.38
N SER A 390 30.84 19.93 6.23
CA SER A 390 30.72 21.28 5.71
C SER A 390 31.61 22.18 6.57
N ALA A 391 32.48 22.99 5.95
CA ALA A 391 33.22 24.03 6.65
C ALA A 391 32.29 25.10 7.28
N VAL A 392 30.99 24.96 7.06
CA VAL A 392 29.91 25.78 7.59
C VAL A 392 29.64 25.44 9.05
N LYS A 393 29.62 26.47 9.89
CA LYS A 393 29.28 26.35 11.30
C LYS A 393 27.76 26.23 11.45
N GLU A 394 27.31 25.04 11.85
CA GLU A 394 25.91 24.78 12.21
C GLU A 394 25.65 25.16 13.66
N ASP A 395 25.25 26.42 13.89
CA ASP A 395 25.00 26.95 15.24
C ASP A 395 23.59 27.49 15.45
N VAL A 396 22.67 27.19 14.52
CA VAL A 396 21.22 27.39 14.68
C VAL A 396 20.50 26.05 14.55
N LEU A 397 19.70 25.67 15.55
CA LEU A 397 18.81 24.50 15.47
C LEU A 397 17.43 24.92 14.97
N PHE A 398 16.82 24.03 14.18
CA PHE A 398 15.48 24.21 13.65
C PHE A 398 14.54 23.11 14.15
N THR A 399 13.28 23.45 14.36
CA THR A 399 12.22 22.48 14.67
C THR A 399 10.93 22.91 13.98
N VAL A 400 10.33 22.00 13.21
CA VAL A 400 9.07 22.24 12.52
C VAL A 400 7.94 21.54 13.30
N HIS A 401 6.92 22.30 13.67
CA HIS A 401 5.70 21.79 14.29
C HIS A 401 4.55 21.86 13.27
N LYS A 402 4.01 20.69 12.97
CA LYS A 402 2.83 20.53 12.13
C LYS A 402 1.51 20.72 12.91
N PRO A 403 0.38 20.93 12.23
CA PRO A 403 -0.93 20.94 12.85
C PRO A 403 -1.21 19.59 13.52
N GLN A 404 -1.83 19.62 14.71
CA GLN A 404 -2.29 18.41 15.39
C GLN A 404 -3.69 18.07 14.91
N GLN A 405 -3.86 16.86 14.33
CA GLN A 405 -5.14 16.22 13.95
C GLN A 405 -6.23 17.22 13.52
N THR A 406 -6.04 17.82 12.35
CA THR A 406 -6.94 18.87 11.88
C THR A 406 -8.00 18.29 10.96
N GLN A 407 -9.26 18.45 11.36
CA GLN A 407 -10.41 18.08 10.54
C GLN A 407 -10.57 19.05 9.38
N ILE A 408 -11.09 18.55 8.26
CA ILE A 408 -11.49 19.41 7.15
C ILE A 408 -12.48 20.48 7.63
N GLY A 409 -12.27 21.75 7.23
CA GLY A 409 -13.01 22.90 7.73
C GLY A 409 -12.25 23.78 8.73
N GLN A 410 -11.21 23.27 9.39
CA GLN A 410 -10.46 24.01 10.42
C GLN A 410 -9.17 24.66 9.87
N PRO A 411 -8.74 25.82 10.40
CA PRO A 411 -7.48 26.43 10.00
C PRO A 411 -6.27 25.60 10.45
N LEU A 412 -5.25 25.52 9.60
CA LEU A 412 -4.00 24.81 9.87
C LEU A 412 -2.98 25.79 10.45
N GLN A 413 -2.36 25.46 11.59
CA GLN A 413 -1.27 26.25 12.15
C GLN A 413 0.05 25.49 12.07
N ILE A 414 1.03 26.10 11.40
CA ILE A 414 2.37 25.55 11.20
C ILE A 414 3.35 26.49 11.90
N LYS A 415 4.28 25.92 12.68
CA LYS A 415 5.25 26.71 13.44
C LYS A 415 6.67 26.21 13.18
N VAL A 416 7.53 27.10 12.73
CA VAL A 416 8.97 26.85 12.57
C VAL A 416 9.71 27.59 13.69
N VAL A 417 10.46 26.86 14.51
CA VAL A 417 11.26 27.40 15.61
C VAL A 417 12.73 27.39 15.21
N ALA A 418 13.41 28.52 15.38
CA ALA A 418 14.86 28.65 15.18
C ALA A 418 15.52 29.03 16.51
N ILE A 419 16.56 28.29 16.90
CA ILE A 419 17.27 28.44 18.18
C ILE A 419 18.74 28.70 17.88
N ASN A 420 19.23 29.90 18.21
CA ASN A 420 20.64 30.25 18.08
C ASN A 420 21.41 29.65 19.27
N GLN A 421 22.38 28.77 19.01
CA GLN A 421 23.26 28.17 20.03
C GLN A 421 24.60 28.90 20.18
N SER A 422 24.81 29.96 19.40
CA SER A 422 26.07 30.70 19.36
C SER A 422 26.08 31.89 20.33
N ASN A 423 27.29 32.43 20.56
CA ASN A 423 27.51 33.66 21.31
C ASN A 423 27.38 34.93 20.46
N SER A 424 26.96 34.81 19.20
CA SER A 424 26.84 35.92 18.26
C SER A 424 25.41 36.05 17.77
N VAL A 425 25.03 37.23 17.28
CA VAL A 425 23.74 37.41 16.64
C VAL A 425 23.69 36.59 15.34
N ARG A 426 22.52 36.02 15.04
CA ARG A 426 22.24 35.27 13.82
C ARG A 426 21.01 35.82 13.13
N THR A 427 21.12 36.02 11.82
CA THR A 427 20.02 36.46 10.97
C THR A 427 19.56 35.29 10.11
N VAL A 428 18.33 34.84 10.35
CA VAL A 428 17.78 33.65 9.72
C VAL A 428 16.65 34.05 8.78
N LYS A 429 16.79 33.73 7.48
CA LYS A 429 15.68 33.78 6.53
C LYS A 429 14.99 32.43 6.52
N VAL A 430 13.70 32.38 6.82
CA VAL A 430 12.87 31.17 6.79
C VAL A 430 11.88 31.28 5.64
N ASN A 431 11.83 30.28 4.77
CA ASN A 431 10.83 30.11 3.72
C ASN A 431 10.00 28.85 4.02
N LEU A 432 8.68 29.00 4.12
CA LEU A 432 7.73 27.91 4.27
C LEU A 432 6.82 27.86 3.03
N SER A 433 6.71 26.70 2.42
CA SER A 433 5.74 26.41 1.36
C SER A 433 4.85 25.26 1.79
N THR A 434 3.53 25.44 1.72
CA THR A 434 2.55 24.37 1.90
C THR A 434 1.95 24.00 0.55
N CYS A 435 1.95 22.72 0.25
CA CYS A 435 1.50 22.19 -1.03
C CYS A 435 0.51 21.05 -0.84
N SER A 436 -0.51 21.00 -1.69
CA SER A 436 -1.34 19.81 -1.85
C SER A 436 -0.57 18.79 -2.68
N VAL A 437 -0.51 17.55 -2.20
CA VAL A 437 0.25 16.47 -2.83
C VAL A 437 -0.60 15.20 -2.92
N PHE A 438 -0.32 14.34 -3.89
CA PHE A 438 -0.78 12.96 -3.86
C PHE A 438 0.00 12.17 -2.79
N TYR A 439 -0.52 11.02 -2.36
CA TYR A 439 0.18 10.19 -1.36
C TYR A 439 1.56 9.71 -1.85
N THR A 440 1.77 9.67 -3.17
CA THR A 440 3.04 9.38 -3.84
C THR A 440 4.10 10.48 -3.69
N GLY A 441 3.72 11.64 -3.13
CA GLY A 441 4.58 12.81 -2.98
C GLY A 441 4.60 13.75 -4.19
N VAL A 442 3.91 13.40 -5.28
CA VAL A 442 3.77 14.27 -6.46
C VAL A 442 2.96 15.52 -6.09
N GLN A 443 3.52 16.69 -6.37
CA GLN A 443 2.89 17.96 -6.07
C GLN A 443 1.75 18.27 -7.05
N HIS A 444 0.56 18.56 -6.53
CA HIS A 444 -0.57 19.03 -7.32
C HIS A 444 -0.59 20.57 -7.40
N SER A 445 -0.66 21.26 -6.25
CA SER A 445 -0.77 22.71 -6.21
C SER A 445 -0.12 23.32 -4.96
N VAL A 446 0.26 24.59 -5.05
CA VAL A 446 0.80 25.36 -3.93
C VAL A 446 -0.36 26.06 -3.20
N ILE A 447 -0.54 25.74 -1.92
CA ILE A 447 -1.57 26.30 -1.07
C ILE A 447 -1.14 27.68 -0.57
N LYS A 448 0.02 27.76 0.09
CA LYS A 448 0.51 29.02 0.67
C LYS A 448 2.04 29.05 0.69
N LYS A 449 2.59 30.23 0.44
CA LYS A 449 4.01 30.53 0.65
C LYS A 449 4.14 31.64 1.69
N SER A 450 5.13 31.54 2.55
CA SER A 450 5.40 32.55 3.55
C SER A 450 6.90 32.63 3.78
N GLU A 451 7.39 33.85 3.97
CA GLU A 451 8.78 34.10 4.33
C GLU A 451 8.85 34.95 5.60
N ALA A 452 9.88 34.72 6.41
CA ALA A 452 10.19 35.53 7.58
C ALA A 452 11.68 35.75 7.72
N LYS A 453 12.06 36.91 8.27
CA LYS A 453 13.43 37.21 8.68
C LYS A 453 13.48 37.31 10.20
N LEU A 454 14.15 36.36 10.84
CA LEU A 454 14.33 36.28 12.29
C LEU A 454 15.72 36.78 12.66
N VAL A 455 15.81 37.67 13.64
CA VAL A 455 17.09 38.13 14.18
C VAL A 455 17.21 37.61 15.60
N LEU A 456 18.09 36.63 15.78
CA LEU A 456 18.28 35.88 17.02
C LEU A 456 19.49 36.44 17.76
N ALA A 457 19.28 36.98 18.96
CA ALA A 457 20.36 37.24 19.91
C ALA A 457 21.07 35.93 20.32
N PRO A 458 22.27 35.99 20.93
CA PRO A 458 22.94 34.82 21.47
C PRO A 458 22.00 33.99 22.36
N HIS A 459 21.97 32.66 22.15
CA HIS A 459 21.14 31.72 22.92
C HIS A 459 19.61 31.97 22.85
N GLN A 460 19.15 32.85 21.95
CA GLN A 460 17.73 33.15 21.78
C GLN A 460 17.05 32.14 20.85
N HIS A 461 15.77 31.88 21.10
CA HIS A 461 14.87 31.26 20.14
C HIS A 461 13.80 32.24 19.65
N GLN A 462 13.44 32.16 18.38
CA GLN A 462 12.25 32.81 17.81
C GLN A 462 11.50 31.81 16.96
N ASN A 463 10.26 32.14 16.60
CA ASN A 463 9.45 31.30 15.74
C ASN A 463 8.74 32.11 14.66
N MET A 464 8.46 31.42 13.55
CA MET A 464 7.55 31.84 12.51
C MET A 464 6.31 30.96 12.61
N THR A 465 5.14 31.57 12.82
CA THR A 465 3.85 30.85 12.82
C THR A 465 3.06 31.27 11.60
N VAL A 466 2.60 30.29 10.82
CA VAL A 466 1.79 30.49 9.62
C VAL A 466 0.46 29.80 9.80
N THR A 467 -0.61 30.56 9.63
CA THR A 467 -1.98 30.04 9.61
C THR A 467 -2.46 29.93 8.17
N VAL A 468 -2.84 28.72 7.76
CA VAL A 468 -3.51 28.43 6.49
C VAL A 468 -4.99 28.28 6.77
N GLN A 469 -5.80 29.20 6.26
CA GLN A 469 -7.25 29.21 6.44
C GLN A 469 -7.92 28.14 5.56
N TYR A 470 -9.10 27.68 5.98
CA TYR A 470 -9.88 26.66 5.24
C TYR A 470 -10.06 26.99 3.75
N ASN A 471 -10.45 28.23 3.45
CA ASN A 471 -10.65 28.71 2.09
C ASN A 471 -9.37 28.73 1.22
N GLU A 472 -8.18 28.73 1.84
CA GLU A 472 -6.91 28.69 1.11
C GLU A 472 -6.58 27.26 0.64
N TYR A 473 -6.93 26.23 1.42
CA TYR A 473 -6.50 24.86 1.15
C TYR A 473 -7.57 23.93 0.57
N TRP A 474 -8.85 24.06 0.94
CA TRP A 474 -9.81 22.97 0.69
C TRP A 474 -10.01 22.65 -0.80
N LYS A 475 -10.14 23.68 -1.65
CA LYS A 475 -10.31 23.54 -3.11
C LYS A 475 -9.05 23.01 -3.82
N GLN A 476 -7.93 23.02 -3.11
CA GLN A 476 -6.65 22.58 -3.63
C GLN A 476 -6.36 21.13 -3.24
N LEU A 477 -7.10 20.55 -2.30
CA LEU A 477 -6.92 19.18 -1.86
C LEU A 477 -7.23 18.21 -3.00
N VAL A 478 -6.38 17.19 -3.12
CA VAL A 478 -6.58 16.05 -4.01
C VAL A 478 -6.89 14.80 -3.20
N GLU A 479 -7.03 13.65 -3.87
CA GLU A 479 -7.25 12.36 -3.25
C GLU A 479 -6.29 12.09 -2.07
N GLY A 480 -6.83 11.50 -1.00
CA GLY A 480 -6.08 11.26 0.24
C GLY A 480 -5.85 12.50 1.12
N CYS A 481 -6.13 13.73 0.64
CA CYS A 481 -6.04 14.98 1.41
C CYS A 481 -4.66 15.21 2.09
N PHE A 482 -3.58 14.85 1.39
CA PHE A 482 -2.21 15.07 1.87
C PHE A 482 -1.76 16.51 1.63
N ILE A 483 -1.15 17.10 2.65
CA ILE A 483 -0.45 18.38 2.56
C ILE A 483 1.00 18.13 2.92
N ASN A 484 1.91 18.57 2.05
CA ASN A 484 3.34 18.57 2.31
C ASN A 484 3.81 19.99 2.65
N MET A 485 4.66 20.08 3.68
CA MET A 485 5.32 21.32 4.06
C MET A 485 6.78 21.25 3.67
N HIS A 486 7.26 22.25 2.95
CA HIS A 486 8.66 22.43 2.63
C HIS A 486 9.19 23.63 3.41
N VAL A 487 10.13 23.39 4.31
CA VAL A 487 10.79 24.44 5.09
C VAL A 487 12.22 24.54 4.61
N VAL A 488 12.64 25.73 4.16
CA VAL A 488 14.03 26.04 3.82
C VAL A 488 14.45 27.27 4.60
N SER A 489 15.54 27.16 5.35
CA SER A 489 16.08 28.25 6.16
C SER A 489 17.54 28.53 5.84
N HIS A 490 17.93 29.80 5.84
CA HIS A 490 19.28 30.28 5.56
C HIS A 490 19.76 31.21 6.67
N VAL A 491 20.89 30.87 7.29
CA VAL A 491 21.58 31.69 8.29
C VAL A 491 22.64 32.53 7.58
N GLN A 492 22.46 33.85 7.58
CA GLN A 492 23.26 34.75 6.74
C GLN A 492 24.75 34.76 7.10
N GLU A 493 25.08 34.71 8.40
CA GLU A 493 26.45 34.89 8.88
C GLU A 493 27.31 33.64 8.69
N THR A 494 26.75 32.45 8.88
CA THR A 494 27.48 31.18 8.76
C THR A 494 27.32 30.53 7.39
N LYS A 495 26.34 30.98 6.60
CA LYS A 495 25.85 30.30 5.39
C LYS A 495 25.23 28.93 5.68
N GLN A 496 24.86 28.66 6.94
CA GLN A 496 24.13 27.45 7.29
C GLN A 496 22.78 27.43 6.58
N MET A 497 22.51 26.32 5.91
CA MET A 497 21.23 26.02 5.30
C MET A 497 20.56 24.91 6.10
N TYR A 498 19.22 24.93 6.13
CA TYR A 498 18.42 23.85 6.68
C TYR A 498 17.23 23.62 5.75
N ALA A 499 16.91 22.35 5.50
CA ALA A 499 15.76 21.94 4.71
C ALA A 499 15.08 20.75 5.39
N GLU A 500 13.75 20.81 5.47
CA GLU A 500 12.91 19.70 5.94
C GLU A 500 11.62 19.63 5.12
N GLU A 501 11.21 18.39 4.83
CA GLU A 501 9.90 18.09 4.25
C GLU A 501 9.11 17.21 5.22
N GLU A 502 7.88 17.61 5.53
CA GLU A 502 6.97 16.77 6.30
C GLU A 502 5.55 16.83 5.74
N ALA A 503 5.01 15.65 5.42
CA ALA A 503 3.63 15.47 5.01
C ALA A 503 2.71 15.15 6.20
N PHE A 504 1.47 15.62 6.12
CA PHE A 504 0.38 15.28 7.03
C PHE A 504 -0.94 15.19 6.25
N VAL A 505 -1.93 14.54 6.84
CA VAL A 505 -3.24 14.30 6.21
C VAL A 505 -4.29 15.15 6.93
N ILE A 506 -5.20 15.75 6.15
CA ILE A 506 -6.39 16.40 6.72
C ILE A 506 -7.43 15.32 7.03
N GLU A 507 -7.92 15.31 8.26
CA GLU A 507 -8.88 14.31 8.69
C GLU A 507 -10.24 14.56 8.03
N LYS A 508 -10.67 13.57 7.23
CA LYS A 508 -12.02 13.46 6.70
C LYS A 508 -12.98 12.97 7.80
N PRO A 509 -14.30 13.29 7.70
CA PRO A 509 -15.30 12.68 8.56
C PRO A 509 -15.29 11.14 8.41
N ARG A 510 -16.01 10.45 9.29
CA ARG A 510 -16.19 9.00 9.21
C ARG A 510 -17.66 8.69 8.94
N LEU A 511 -17.93 7.60 8.22
CA LEU A 511 -19.29 7.07 8.13
C LEU A 511 -19.68 6.44 9.47
N HIS A 512 -20.88 6.75 9.93
CA HIS A 512 -21.52 6.09 11.06
C HIS A 512 -22.46 5.01 10.53
N ILE A 513 -22.23 3.76 10.92
CA ILE A 513 -23.12 2.65 10.59
C ILE A 513 -23.88 2.26 11.86
N LYS A 514 -25.19 2.52 11.87
CA LYS A 514 -26.08 2.26 13.00
C LYS A 514 -26.81 0.93 12.82
N ASN A 515 -26.74 0.10 13.86
CA ASN A 515 -27.46 -1.17 13.93
C ASN A 515 -28.94 -0.95 14.31
N HIS A 516 -29.84 -1.74 13.70
CA HIS A 516 -31.30 -1.65 13.94
C HIS A 516 -31.88 -2.84 14.71
N GLY A 517 -31.06 -3.79 15.17
CA GLY A 517 -31.53 -4.90 16.00
C GLY A 517 -30.72 -6.17 15.79
N GLU A 518 -31.38 -7.31 15.99
CA GLU A 518 -30.79 -8.63 15.80
C GLU A 518 -30.75 -9.02 14.32
N TYR A 519 -29.63 -9.61 13.90
CA TYR A 519 -29.43 -10.11 12.54
C TYR A 519 -29.66 -11.61 12.52
N LYS A 520 -30.45 -12.13 11.58
CA LYS A 520 -30.74 -13.55 11.46
C LYS A 520 -30.71 -14.01 10.00
N VAL A 521 -30.16 -15.20 9.75
CA VAL A 521 -30.12 -15.80 8.41
C VAL A 521 -31.53 -15.91 7.81
N GLY A 522 -31.66 -15.47 6.56
CA GLY A 522 -32.91 -15.51 5.79
C GLY A 522 -33.98 -14.51 6.24
N LYS A 523 -33.70 -13.65 7.24
CA LYS A 523 -34.60 -12.57 7.65
C LYS A 523 -34.13 -11.24 7.09
N GLN A 524 -35.08 -10.37 6.76
CA GLN A 524 -34.77 -9.03 6.32
C GLN A 524 -34.26 -8.20 7.51
N CYS A 525 -33.08 -7.62 7.34
CA CYS A 525 -32.37 -6.82 8.32
C CYS A 525 -32.01 -5.46 7.72
N ALA A 526 -31.64 -4.52 8.59
CA ALA A 526 -31.27 -3.17 8.16
C ALA A 526 -30.09 -2.59 8.94
N VAL A 527 -29.32 -1.72 8.28
CA VAL A 527 -28.37 -0.78 8.89
C VAL A 527 -28.57 0.61 8.30
N THR A 528 -28.35 1.66 9.10
CA THR A 528 -28.34 3.04 8.57
C THR A 528 -26.90 3.55 8.50
N ILE A 529 -26.51 4.04 7.33
CA ILE A 529 -25.21 4.63 7.05
C ILE A 529 -25.41 6.14 6.94
N SER A 530 -24.66 6.93 7.72
CA SER A 530 -24.81 8.38 7.75
C SER A 530 -23.52 9.11 8.09
N PHE A 531 -23.40 10.35 7.62
CA PHE A 531 -22.39 11.31 8.07
C PHE A 531 -22.89 12.74 7.86
N ILE A 532 -22.20 13.71 8.45
CA ILE A 532 -22.47 15.14 8.26
C ILE A 532 -21.47 15.68 7.24
N ASN A 533 -21.96 16.33 6.18
CA ASN A 533 -21.13 17.06 5.23
C ASN A 533 -20.33 18.14 5.99
N PRO A 534 -19.00 18.07 6.04
CA PRO A 534 -18.20 19.06 6.78
C PRO A 534 -17.95 20.35 5.98
N LEU A 535 -18.34 20.39 4.70
CA LEU A 535 -18.05 21.50 3.80
C LEU A 535 -19.16 22.55 3.82
N ASP A 536 -18.75 23.79 3.50
CA ASP A 536 -19.61 24.94 3.23
C ASP A 536 -20.23 24.92 1.81
N THR A 537 -20.05 23.83 1.08
CA THR A 537 -20.66 23.57 -0.23
C THR A 537 -21.44 22.26 -0.21
N ALA A 538 -22.45 22.15 -1.08
CA ALA A 538 -23.18 20.90 -1.26
C ALA A 538 -22.26 19.81 -1.87
N LEU A 539 -22.48 18.55 -1.47
CA LEU A 539 -21.85 17.38 -2.07
C LEU A 539 -22.71 16.88 -3.22
N THR A 540 -22.14 16.83 -4.42
CA THR A 540 -22.83 16.47 -5.64
C THR A 540 -22.34 15.14 -6.22
N ASN A 541 -23.17 14.49 -7.04
CA ASN A 541 -22.87 13.20 -7.65
C ASN A 541 -22.44 12.15 -6.61
N CYS A 542 -23.31 11.94 -5.62
CA CYS A 542 -23.00 11.11 -4.46
C CYS A 542 -23.07 9.61 -4.80
N HIS A 543 -22.06 8.85 -4.37
CA HIS A 543 -21.96 7.40 -4.53
C HIS A 543 -21.68 6.74 -3.18
N LEU A 544 -22.35 5.61 -2.91
CA LEU A 544 -22.10 4.76 -1.74
C LEU A 544 -21.79 3.33 -2.21
N SER A 545 -20.55 2.90 -2.04
CA SER A 545 -20.13 1.51 -2.20
C SER A 545 -20.31 0.74 -0.89
N ILE A 546 -20.86 -0.46 -0.96
CA ILE A 546 -21.13 -1.30 0.21
C ILE A 546 -20.76 -2.75 -0.12
N ASP A 547 -20.11 -3.40 0.84
CA ASP A 547 -19.73 -4.81 0.78
C ASP A 547 -19.96 -5.50 2.13
N GLY A 548 -20.21 -6.81 2.11
CA GLY A 548 -20.35 -7.61 3.31
C GLY A 548 -20.55 -9.09 2.98
N VAL A 549 -19.49 -9.89 3.17
CA VAL A 549 -19.48 -11.33 2.86
C VAL A 549 -20.62 -12.05 3.57
N GLY A 550 -21.39 -12.81 2.80
CA GLY A 550 -22.55 -13.55 3.32
C GLY A 550 -23.72 -12.67 3.79
N LEU A 551 -23.62 -11.34 3.73
CA LEU A 551 -24.68 -10.39 4.08
C LEU A 551 -25.36 -9.81 2.84
N LEU A 552 -24.56 -9.36 1.87
CA LEU A 552 -25.01 -8.81 0.59
C LEU A 552 -23.97 -9.07 -0.50
N ARG A 553 -24.37 -8.95 -1.77
CA ARG A 553 -23.42 -8.85 -2.88
C ARG A 553 -22.85 -7.41 -2.93
N PRO A 554 -21.57 -7.22 -3.27
CA PRO A 554 -20.98 -5.89 -3.38
C PRO A 554 -21.76 -5.00 -4.34
N THR A 555 -21.98 -3.73 -3.98
CA THR A 555 -22.75 -2.82 -4.85
C THR A 555 -22.32 -1.37 -4.67
N THR A 556 -22.56 -0.53 -5.69
CA THR A 556 -22.44 0.93 -5.59
C THR A 556 -23.76 1.56 -5.97
N LEU A 557 -24.24 2.43 -5.08
CA LEU A 557 -25.48 3.16 -5.23
C LEU A 557 -25.18 4.60 -5.62
N HIS A 558 -25.81 5.09 -6.68
CA HIS A 558 -25.80 6.50 -7.05
C HIS A 558 -27.02 7.21 -6.45
N PHE A 559 -26.82 8.43 -5.95
CA PHE A 559 -27.88 9.28 -5.41
C PHE A 559 -28.00 10.56 -6.23
N ASP A 560 -29.19 10.79 -6.78
CA ASP A 560 -29.51 12.01 -7.54
C ASP A 560 -29.64 13.26 -6.66
N LYS A 561 -29.84 13.06 -5.35
CA LYS A 561 -29.95 14.16 -4.39
C LYS A 561 -28.58 14.52 -3.83
N ASP A 562 -28.26 15.79 -3.96
CA ASP A 562 -27.10 16.38 -3.32
C ASP A 562 -27.26 16.40 -1.79
N VAL A 563 -26.14 16.42 -1.08
CA VAL A 563 -26.11 16.63 0.37
C VAL A 563 -25.75 18.09 0.62
N ASP A 564 -26.69 18.87 1.14
CA ASP A 564 -26.50 20.31 1.39
C ASP A 564 -25.23 20.62 2.20
N ALA A 565 -24.73 21.85 2.10
CA ALA A 565 -23.66 22.36 2.95
C ALA A 565 -24.02 22.16 4.44
N PHE A 566 -23.12 21.56 5.21
CA PHE A 566 -23.36 21.16 6.60
C PHE A 566 -24.57 20.22 6.83
N GLY A 567 -25.16 19.69 5.76
CA GLY A 567 -26.28 18.76 5.77
C GLY A 567 -25.88 17.35 6.15
N GLN A 568 -26.89 16.50 6.39
CA GLN A 568 -26.68 15.10 6.76
C GLN A 568 -26.98 14.17 5.58
N PHE A 569 -26.02 13.32 5.22
CA PHE A 569 -26.28 12.14 4.41
C PHE A 569 -26.82 11.02 5.31
N SER A 570 -27.87 10.34 4.86
CA SER A 570 -28.42 9.17 5.56
C SER A 570 -29.06 8.20 4.58
N TYR A 571 -28.66 6.93 4.65
CA TYR A 571 -29.21 5.86 3.83
C TYR A 571 -29.43 4.60 4.68
N THR A 572 -30.61 3.99 4.56
CA THR A 572 -30.93 2.72 5.23
C THR A 572 -30.81 1.57 4.25
N LEU A 573 -29.76 0.77 4.41
CA LEU A 573 -29.53 -0.45 3.66
C LEU A 573 -30.42 -1.57 4.21
N GLN A 574 -31.12 -2.26 3.32
CA GLN A 574 -31.88 -3.48 3.62
C GLN A 574 -31.16 -4.68 3.01
N PHE A 575 -31.01 -5.77 3.77
CA PHE A 575 -30.32 -6.98 3.30
C PHE A 575 -30.84 -8.22 4.04
N SER A 576 -30.55 -9.40 3.50
CA SER A 576 -30.95 -10.69 4.07
C SER A 576 -29.72 -11.58 4.23
N PRO A 577 -29.18 -11.76 5.45
CA PRO A 577 -27.99 -12.57 5.67
C PRO A 577 -28.16 -14.00 5.16
N ARG A 578 -27.14 -14.51 4.46
CA ARG A 578 -27.04 -15.90 3.97
C ARG A 578 -26.19 -16.77 4.87
N ILE A 579 -25.24 -16.18 5.60
CA ILE A 579 -24.29 -16.90 6.45
C ILE A 579 -24.31 -16.32 7.87
N HIS A 580 -24.38 -17.20 8.86
CA HIS A 580 -24.37 -16.86 10.29
C HIS A 580 -22.94 -16.60 10.82
N GLY A 581 -22.84 -16.08 12.04
CA GLY A 581 -21.56 -15.79 12.72
C GLY A 581 -21.16 -14.32 12.71
N SER A 582 -19.91 -14.04 13.04
CA SER A 582 -19.35 -12.68 13.01
C SER A 582 -19.14 -12.25 11.55
N ARG A 583 -19.77 -11.15 11.14
CA ARG A 583 -19.75 -10.62 9.78
C ARG A 583 -19.47 -9.14 9.80
N LYS A 584 -18.98 -8.59 8.69
CA LYS A 584 -18.70 -7.16 8.57
C LYS A 584 -19.46 -6.54 7.42
N ILE A 585 -19.85 -5.29 7.59
CA ILE A 585 -20.27 -4.41 6.51
C ILE A 585 -19.21 -3.34 6.34
N VAL A 586 -18.64 -3.25 5.14
CA VAL A 586 -17.70 -2.22 4.72
C VAL A 586 -18.46 -1.24 3.83
N ALA A 587 -18.34 0.06 4.11
CA ALA A 587 -18.96 1.11 3.31
C ALA A 587 -17.94 2.19 2.96
N SER A 588 -18.03 2.72 1.74
CA SER A 588 -17.26 3.86 1.26
C SER A 588 -18.18 4.85 0.53
N PHE A 589 -18.15 6.11 0.92
CA PHE A 589 -18.88 7.19 0.29
C PHE A 589 -17.93 8.13 -0.44
N SER A 590 -18.32 8.54 -1.66
CA SER A 590 -17.63 9.58 -2.41
C SER A 590 -18.61 10.47 -3.16
N SER A 591 -18.29 11.75 -3.23
CA SER A 591 -18.92 12.77 -4.05
C SER A 591 -17.85 13.49 -4.89
N HIS A 592 -18.26 14.48 -5.68
CA HIS A 592 -17.32 15.29 -6.45
C HIS A 592 -16.38 16.13 -5.55
N GLU A 593 -16.91 16.66 -4.45
CA GLU A 593 -16.19 17.55 -3.52
C GLU A 593 -15.50 16.81 -2.38
N LEU A 594 -16.06 15.67 -1.93
CA LEU A 594 -15.55 14.91 -0.80
C LEU A 594 -15.55 13.41 -1.11
N PHE A 595 -14.36 12.83 -1.15
CA PHE A 595 -14.14 11.46 -1.60
C PHE A 595 -13.56 10.57 -0.50
N ASP A 596 -13.78 9.27 -0.65
CA ASP A 596 -13.16 8.20 0.14
C ASP A 596 -13.43 8.33 1.65
N ILE A 597 -14.69 8.52 2.01
CA ILE A 597 -15.15 8.43 3.39
C ILE A 597 -15.54 6.98 3.66
N ASN A 598 -14.70 6.24 4.36
CA ASN A 598 -14.94 4.82 4.62
C ASN A 598 -15.16 4.50 6.11
N SER A 599 -15.86 3.41 6.35
CA SER A 599 -16.09 2.82 7.68
C SER A 599 -16.44 1.34 7.58
N VAL A 600 -16.35 0.65 8.70
CA VAL A 600 -16.71 -0.76 8.84
C VAL A 600 -17.45 -0.97 10.15
N ILE A 601 -18.36 -1.95 10.16
CA ILE A 601 -18.98 -2.41 11.39
C ILE A 601 -19.04 -3.94 11.43
N SER A 602 -18.69 -4.50 12.58
CA SER A 602 -18.89 -5.90 12.91
C SER A 602 -20.30 -6.15 13.43
N LEU A 603 -20.94 -7.18 12.90
CA LEU A 603 -22.30 -7.63 13.22
C LEU A 603 -22.25 -9.12 13.59
N HIS A 604 -23.11 -9.53 14.53
CA HIS A 604 -23.31 -10.95 14.82
C HIS A 604 -24.63 -11.42 14.20
N VAL A 605 -24.55 -12.41 13.30
CA VAL A 605 -25.71 -12.99 12.62
C VAL A 605 -26.09 -14.32 13.25
N ASN A 606 -27.30 -14.40 13.79
CA ASN A 606 -27.91 -15.59 14.34
C ASN A 606 -28.37 -16.57 13.24
N LYS A 607 -28.41 -17.86 13.58
CA LYS A 607 -28.97 -18.91 12.72
C LYS A 607 -30.48 -18.77 12.53
#